data_AF-A0A0G1Y7G6-F1
#
_entry.id   AF-A0A0G1Y7G6-F1
#
_cell.length_a   1.000
_cell.length_b   1.000
_cell.length_c   1.000
_cell.angle_alpha   90.00
_cell.angle_beta   90.00
_cell.angle_gamma   90.00
#
_symmetry.space_group_name_H-M   'P 1'
#
loop_
_entity.id
_entity.type
_entity.pdbx_description
1 polymer ?
#
loop_
_entity_poly.entity_id
_entity_poly.type
_entity_poly.pdbx_seq_one_letter_code
_entity_poly.pdbx_strand_id
1 'polypeptide(L)'
;MTDNKAMAVLGSRDMLATKSTKELEEVASKLMRLAVGARRLTPTQAAELAIASYILGANPFAGEIYHAGDYTGIMLGVEYYKRLGLEQLRIEDDGKIGEIFAIYEKATHDDAQFDELAGDVAWTVSMTDSVSHGKWLAKQVDLFKILTDKGMDSDKAWAIAERSVGPRPDWKASAVVYASEDFEGEYSARDQTEGKGKQGDKKPQKWDRNERCKKRCFKWALKKRFSRLEIPEDDSMMVIDVQAREIAANIANQLAAKTQEQRVKTPEKLLEELGLGSNPTPPPLPEFTAPVIELSTKMNLQTAQDVLNHEGKRYGDLPNEQLNYMANTLSQALQAGKYKTTEKLNEAQFKLDACLTILQAAAVERNTFANATAGAAPGEG
;
A
#
# COMPACT_ATOMS: atom_id res chain seq x y z
N MET A 1 -26.21 -20.99 -8.86
CA MET A 1 -27.07 -19.79 -8.84
C MET A 1 -26.14 -18.60 -8.90
N THR A 2 -26.21 -17.81 -9.97
CA THR A 2 -25.38 -16.63 -10.16
C THR A 2 -26.02 -15.47 -9.40
N ASP A 3 -25.50 -15.19 -8.20
CA ASP A 3 -25.86 -14.00 -7.43
C ASP A 3 -25.42 -12.75 -8.20
N ASN A 4 -26.36 -12.11 -8.88
CA ASN A 4 -26.21 -10.74 -9.35
C ASN A 4 -26.14 -9.84 -8.11
N LYS A 5 -24.93 -9.69 -7.53
CA LYS A 5 -24.65 -8.63 -6.56
C LYS A 5 -25.05 -7.31 -7.20
N ALA A 6 -25.97 -6.58 -6.55
CA ALA A 6 -26.36 -5.25 -6.99
C ALA A 6 -25.09 -4.41 -7.20
N MET A 7 -24.90 -3.78 -8.36
CA MET A 7 -23.78 -2.88 -8.60
C MET A 7 -24.29 -1.45 -8.46
N ALA A 8 -23.75 -0.68 -7.51
CA ALA A 8 -23.99 0.74 -7.45
C ALA A 8 -23.20 1.43 -8.58
N VAL A 9 -23.89 2.00 -9.55
CA VAL A 9 -23.28 2.72 -10.68
C VAL A 9 -23.04 4.16 -10.27
N LEU A 10 -21.78 4.59 -10.30
CA LEU A 10 -21.39 5.97 -10.00
C LEU A 10 -21.32 6.79 -11.30
N GLY A 11 -22.19 7.80 -11.44
CA GLY A 11 -22.11 8.81 -12.49
C GLY A 11 -23.47 9.30 -13.00
N SER A 12 -23.83 10.55 -12.68
CA SER A 12 -24.76 11.32 -13.52
C SER A 12 -23.97 12.38 -14.29
N ARG A 13 -24.35 12.57 -15.56
CA ARG A 13 -23.67 13.41 -16.56
C ARG A 13 -23.40 14.84 -16.08
N ASP A 14 -24.24 15.37 -15.19
CA ASP A 14 -24.17 16.75 -14.70
C ASP A 14 -23.09 16.95 -13.62
N MET A 15 -22.76 15.92 -12.84
CA MET A 15 -21.74 16.02 -11.77
C MET A 15 -20.31 16.05 -12.31
N LEU A 16 -20.05 15.37 -13.43
CA LEU A 16 -18.72 15.26 -14.04
C LEU A 16 -18.44 16.34 -15.11
N ALA A 17 -19.49 16.97 -15.66
CA ALA A 17 -19.36 18.00 -16.69
C ALA A 17 -18.85 19.36 -16.17
N THR A 18 -18.91 19.60 -14.85
CA THR A 18 -18.65 20.92 -14.25
C THR A 18 -17.22 21.12 -13.72
N LYS A 19 -16.38 20.07 -13.74
CA LYS A 19 -15.01 20.11 -13.20
C LYS A 19 -13.95 19.95 -14.28
N SER A 20 -12.84 20.66 -14.11
CA SER A 20 -11.67 20.51 -14.99
C SER A 20 -11.08 19.12 -14.81
N THR A 21 -10.93 18.38 -15.91
CA THR A 21 -10.19 17.11 -16.01
C THR A 21 -8.79 17.19 -15.38
N LYS A 22 -8.21 18.38 -15.27
CA LYS A 22 -6.92 18.66 -14.63
C LYS A 22 -6.90 18.39 -13.13
N GLU A 23 -7.96 18.71 -12.38
CA GLU A 23 -8.00 18.46 -10.93
C GLU A 23 -8.04 16.95 -10.62
N LEU A 24 -8.83 16.20 -11.39
CA LEU A 24 -8.88 14.74 -11.28
C LEU A 24 -7.54 14.10 -11.66
N GLU A 25 -6.86 14.65 -12.66
CA GLU A 25 -5.51 14.22 -13.04
C GLU A 25 -4.49 14.46 -11.91
N GLU A 26 -4.52 15.61 -11.24
CA GLU A 26 -3.63 15.92 -10.12
C GLU A 26 -3.85 14.97 -8.94
N VAL A 27 -5.11 14.70 -8.59
CA VAL A 27 -5.47 13.73 -7.55
C VAL A 27 -5.00 12.33 -7.93
N ALA A 28 -5.28 11.87 -9.16
CA ALA A 28 -4.85 10.56 -9.64
C ALA A 28 -3.32 10.43 -9.67
N SER A 29 -2.59 11.47 -10.09
CA SER A 29 -1.12 11.50 -10.04
C SER A 29 -0.61 11.37 -8.60
N LYS A 30 -1.25 12.06 -7.64
CA LYS A 30 -0.91 11.97 -6.23
C LYS A 30 -1.21 10.58 -5.65
N LEU A 31 -2.31 9.96 -6.05
CA LEU A 31 -2.69 8.58 -5.68
C LEU A 31 -1.73 7.53 -6.25
N MET A 32 -1.12 7.77 -7.41
CA MET A 32 -0.07 6.88 -7.93
C MET A 32 1.23 6.98 -7.13
N ARG A 33 1.55 8.17 -6.60
CA ARG A 33 2.78 8.42 -5.83
C ARG A 33 2.67 7.93 -4.40
N LEU A 34 1.54 8.20 -3.75
CA LEU A 34 1.27 7.78 -2.38
C LEU A 34 0.66 6.39 -2.44
N ALA A 35 1.31 5.39 -1.84
CA ALA A 35 0.74 4.05 -1.72
C ALA A 35 -0.51 4.09 -0.82
N VAL A 36 -1.66 4.47 -1.37
CA VAL A 36 -2.94 4.48 -0.66
C VAL A 36 -3.39 3.05 -0.49
N GLY A 37 -3.56 2.62 0.77
CA GLY A 37 -3.91 1.22 1.07
C GLY A 37 -2.79 0.23 0.72
N ALA A 38 -1.52 0.63 0.82
CA ALA A 38 -0.34 -0.24 0.66
C ALA A 38 -0.12 -0.87 -0.74
N ARG A 39 -0.90 -0.48 -1.77
CA ARG A 39 -0.70 -0.88 -3.17
C ARG A 39 -0.33 0.35 -4.01
N ARG A 40 0.63 0.17 -4.94
CA ARG A 40 0.81 1.15 -6.03
C ARG A 40 -0.31 0.95 -7.04
N LEU A 41 -1.12 1.98 -7.23
CA LEU A 41 -2.22 1.96 -8.18
C LEU A 41 -1.68 2.10 -9.61
N THR A 42 -2.28 1.37 -10.55
CA THR A 42 -2.08 1.64 -11.98
C THR A 42 -2.69 3.00 -12.33
N PRO A 43 -2.29 3.63 -13.46
CA PRO A 43 -2.90 4.88 -13.91
C PRO A 43 -4.43 4.80 -14.00
N THR A 44 -4.96 3.68 -14.49
CA THR A 44 -6.41 3.42 -14.58
C THR A 44 -7.04 3.34 -13.19
N GLN A 45 -6.49 2.53 -12.28
CA GLN A 45 -7.02 2.40 -10.91
C GLN A 45 -6.98 3.73 -10.14
N ALA A 46 -5.94 4.53 -10.34
CA ALA A 46 -5.81 5.84 -9.72
C ALA A 46 -6.84 6.84 -10.28
N ALA A 47 -7.08 6.83 -11.59
CA ALA A 47 -8.09 7.66 -12.23
C ALA A 47 -9.50 7.28 -11.80
N GLU A 48 -9.81 5.98 -11.78
CA GLU A 48 -11.07 5.44 -11.27
C GLU A 48 -11.31 5.86 -9.81
N LEU A 49 -10.31 5.64 -8.94
CA LEU A 49 -10.42 6.01 -7.53
C LEU A 49 -10.59 7.52 -7.33
N ALA A 50 -9.92 8.35 -8.13
CA ALA A 50 -10.09 9.81 -8.10
C ALA A 50 -11.51 10.24 -8.47
N ILE A 51 -12.10 9.62 -9.50
CA ILE A 51 -13.47 9.90 -9.92
C ILE A 51 -14.47 9.45 -8.86
N ALA A 52 -14.32 8.24 -8.31
CA ALA A 52 -15.23 7.75 -7.27
C ALA A 52 -15.12 8.55 -5.97
N SER A 53 -13.90 8.96 -5.59
CA SER A 53 -13.66 9.89 -4.49
C SER A 53 -14.46 11.19 -4.66
N TYR A 54 -14.45 11.73 -5.87
CA TYR A 54 -15.20 12.94 -6.18
C TYR A 54 -16.72 12.74 -6.09
N ILE A 55 -17.25 11.69 -6.73
CA ILE A 55 -18.69 11.41 -6.76
C ILE A 55 -19.24 11.19 -5.35
N LEU A 56 -18.49 10.49 -4.50
CA LEU A 56 -18.91 10.13 -3.15
C LEU A 56 -18.53 11.15 -2.08
N GLY A 57 -17.74 12.18 -2.43
CA GLY A 57 -17.12 13.07 -1.44
C GLY A 57 -16.24 12.30 -0.44
N ALA A 58 -15.70 11.15 -0.84
CA ALA A 58 -14.89 10.29 0.02
C ALA A 58 -13.41 10.62 -0.16
N ASN A 59 -12.65 10.71 0.93
CA ASN A 59 -11.23 11.03 0.89
C ASN A 59 -10.33 9.77 0.78
N PRO A 60 -9.69 9.51 -0.38
CA PRO A 60 -8.84 8.34 -0.55
C PRO A 60 -7.58 8.41 0.32
N PHE A 61 -7.08 9.61 0.63
CA PHE A 61 -5.88 9.79 1.45
C PHE A 61 -6.14 9.55 2.95
N ALA A 62 -7.40 9.61 3.38
CA ALA A 62 -7.81 9.27 4.74
C ALA A 62 -8.29 7.82 4.89
N GLY A 63 -8.20 7.01 3.82
CA GLY A 63 -8.67 5.62 3.84
C GLY A 63 -10.21 5.48 3.81
N GLU A 64 -10.93 6.54 3.44
CA GLU A 64 -12.39 6.51 3.28
C GLU A 64 -12.80 5.72 2.03
N ILE A 65 -11.97 5.70 1.00
CA ILE A 65 -12.21 4.98 -0.25
C ILE A 65 -10.88 4.42 -0.76
N TYR A 66 -10.89 3.19 -1.27
CA TYR A 66 -9.70 2.54 -1.78
C TYR A 66 -10.02 1.56 -2.90
N HIS A 67 -9.00 1.21 -3.69
CA HIS A 67 -9.09 0.19 -4.72
C HIS A 67 -8.67 -1.16 -4.15
N ALA A 68 -9.55 -2.16 -4.19
CA ALA A 68 -9.34 -3.47 -3.55
C ALA A 68 -8.67 -4.52 -4.45
N GLY A 69 -8.38 -4.16 -5.70
CA GLY A 69 -7.70 -5.02 -6.68
C GLY A 69 -8.44 -5.09 -8.00
N ASP A 70 -7.85 -5.78 -8.98
CA ASP A 70 -8.33 -5.78 -10.37
C ASP A 70 -9.72 -6.41 -10.53
N TYR A 71 -10.12 -7.28 -9.60
CA TYR A 71 -11.39 -8.01 -9.65
C TYR A 71 -12.44 -7.51 -8.66
N THR A 72 -12.04 -6.75 -7.63
CA THR A 72 -12.91 -6.29 -6.54
C THR A 72 -13.30 -4.81 -6.66
N GLY A 73 -12.58 -4.03 -7.48
CA GLY A 73 -12.93 -2.64 -7.80
C GLY A 73 -12.78 -1.69 -6.61
N ILE A 74 -13.67 -0.69 -6.55
CA ILE A 74 -13.63 0.37 -5.55
C ILE A 74 -14.49 0.01 -4.33
N MET A 75 -13.93 0.23 -3.15
CA MET A 75 -14.57 -0.03 -1.87
C MET A 75 -14.52 1.19 -0.96
N LEU A 76 -15.59 1.36 -0.17
CA LEU A 76 -15.65 2.31 0.92
C LEU A 76 -15.04 1.72 2.20
N GLY A 77 -14.05 2.42 2.73
CA GLY A 77 -13.40 2.10 3.99
C GLY A 77 -14.17 2.58 5.21
N VAL A 78 -13.83 2.05 6.38
CA VAL A 78 -14.55 2.32 7.63
C VAL A 78 -14.53 3.79 8.04
N GLU A 79 -13.47 4.52 7.66
CA GLU A 79 -13.36 5.96 7.96
C GLU A 79 -14.45 6.78 7.25
N TYR A 80 -14.91 6.37 6.07
CA TYR A 80 -16.03 7.03 5.39
C TYR A 80 -17.31 6.95 6.22
N TYR A 81 -17.63 5.75 6.70
CA TYR A 81 -18.79 5.48 7.53
C TYR A 81 -18.70 6.24 8.86
N LYS A 82 -17.51 6.29 9.44
CA LYS A 82 -17.26 7.01 10.68
C LYS A 82 -17.45 8.51 10.50
N ARG A 83 -16.92 9.11 9.44
CA ARG A 83 -17.12 10.54 9.14
C ARG A 83 -18.60 10.88 8.98
N LEU A 84 -19.33 10.13 8.16
CA LEU A 84 -20.77 10.34 7.99
C LEU A 84 -21.55 10.15 9.30
N GLY A 85 -21.17 9.16 10.11
CA GLY A 85 -21.73 8.96 11.44
C GLY A 85 -21.49 10.16 12.36
N LEU A 86 -20.29 10.72 12.37
CA LEU A 86 -19.97 11.92 13.16
C LEU A 86 -20.72 13.16 12.66
N GLU A 87 -20.90 13.32 11.35
CA GLU A 87 -21.72 14.39 10.77
C GLU A 87 -23.18 14.26 11.22
N GLN A 88 -23.73 13.04 11.22
CA GLN A 88 -25.08 12.78 11.73
C GLN A 88 -25.20 13.07 13.23
N LEU A 89 -24.23 12.65 14.05
CA LEU A 89 -24.21 12.97 15.48
C LEU A 89 -24.15 14.47 15.73
N ARG A 90 -23.39 15.20 14.91
CA ARG A 90 -23.32 16.66 14.98
C ARG A 90 -24.67 17.31 14.71
N ILE A 91 -25.47 16.78 13.79
CA ILE A 91 -26.84 17.24 13.55
C ILE A 91 -27.74 16.92 14.75
N GLU A 92 -27.57 15.74 15.36
CA GLU A 92 -28.38 15.28 16.51
C GLU A 92 -28.08 15.99 17.85
N ASP A 93 -26.95 16.69 17.96
CA ASP A 93 -26.46 17.41 19.16
C ASP A 93 -26.23 18.91 18.88
N ASP A 94 -27.08 19.51 18.04
CA ASP A 94 -27.13 20.95 17.76
C ASP A 94 -25.77 21.56 17.36
N GLY A 95 -25.00 20.84 16.57
CA GLY A 95 -23.74 21.30 16.00
C GLY A 95 -22.49 20.95 16.81
N LYS A 96 -22.63 20.31 17.98
CA LYS A 96 -21.50 19.83 18.79
C LYS A 96 -20.83 18.62 18.18
N ILE A 97 -19.52 18.50 18.40
CA ILE A 97 -18.75 17.36 17.91
C ILE A 97 -19.07 16.16 18.80
N GLY A 98 -19.81 15.20 18.26
CA GLY A 98 -20.05 13.90 18.90
C GLY A 98 -18.81 13.00 18.84
N GLU A 99 -18.77 12.00 19.70
CA GLU A 99 -17.70 11.00 19.76
C GLU A 99 -18.28 9.59 19.61
N ILE A 100 -17.51 8.69 18.99
CA ILE A 100 -17.84 7.28 18.81
C ILE A 100 -16.78 6.45 19.53
N PHE A 101 -17.22 5.59 20.43
CA PHE A 101 -16.38 4.69 21.20
C PHE A 101 -16.63 3.24 20.77
N ALA A 102 -15.57 2.46 20.66
CA ALA A 102 -15.64 1.06 20.27
C ALA A 102 -14.80 0.20 21.22
N ILE A 103 -15.41 -0.84 21.77
CA ILE A 103 -14.73 -1.87 22.57
C ILE A 103 -14.73 -3.15 21.76
N TYR A 104 -13.58 -3.79 21.65
CA TYR A 104 -13.38 -5.00 20.86
C TYR A 104 -13.07 -6.19 21.75
N GLU A 105 -13.75 -7.29 21.48
CA GLU A 105 -13.59 -8.57 22.16
C GLU A 105 -13.48 -9.69 21.13
N LYS A 106 -12.77 -10.78 21.47
CA LYS A 106 -12.75 -11.95 20.58
C LYS A 106 -14.17 -12.50 20.46
N ALA A 107 -14.60 -12.79 19.25
CA ALA A 107 -15.93 -13.37 19.04
C ALA A 107 -15.97 -14.80 19.58
N THR A 108 -17.13 -15.24 20.06
CA THR A 108 -17.38 -16.65 20.40
C THR A 108 -18.12 -17.35 19.25
N HIS A 109 -18.26 -18.67 19.31
CA HIS A 109 -19.06 -19.41 18.33
C HIS A 109 -20.57 -19.11 18.41
N ASP A 110 -21.02 -18.44 19.47
CA ASP A 110 -22.40 -17.90 19.56
C ASP A 110 -22.54 -16.62 18.71
N ASP A 111 -21.46 -15.89 18.49
CA ASP A 111 -21.43 -14.65 17.70
C ASP A 111 -21.30 -14.91 16.20
N ALA A 112 -20.49 -15.90 15.81
CA ALA A 112 -20.22 -16.25 14.40
C ALA A 112 -19.64 -17.66 14.24
N GLN A 113 -19.77 -18.22 13.04
CA GLN A 113 -19.12 -19.48 12.66
C GLN A 113 -17.73 -19.20 12.04
N PHE A 114 -16.68 -19.75 12.66
CA PHE A 114 -15.27 -19.63 12.24
C PHE A 114 -14.47 -20.82 12.77
N ASP A 115 -13.28 -21.08 12.22
CA ASP A 115 -12.36 -22.12 12.68
C ASP A 115 -10.99 -21.53 13.05
N GLU A 116 -10.72 -21.40 14.36
CA GLU A 116 -9.43 -20.90 14.86
C GLU A 116 -8.25 -21.80 14.45
N LEU A 117 -8.47 -23.11 14.32
CA LEU A 117 -7.42 -24.05 13.94
C LEU A 117 -7.07 -23.93 12.45
N ALA A 118 -8.04 -23.55 11.61
CA ALA A 118 -7.81 -23.18 10.23
C ALA A 118 -7.10 -21.82 10.08
N GLY A 119 -7.01 -21.03 11.16
CA GLY A 119 -6.40 -19.70 11.17
C GLY A 119 -7.38 -18.56 10.91
N ASP A 120 -8.68 -18.79 11.06
CA ASP A 120 -9.70 -17.74 10.99
C ASP A 120 -9.57 -16.78 12.18
N VAL A 121 -9.93 -15.53 11.96
CA VAL A 121 -9.91 -14.49 13.00
C VAL A 121 -11.28 -13.87 13.13
N ALA A 122 -11.87 -13.93 14.32
CA ALA A 122 -13.20 -13.39 14.60
C ALA A 122 -13.19 -12.39 15.76
N TRP A 123 -13.87 -11.26 15.57
CA TRP A 123 -13.98 -10.18 16.55
C TRP A 123 -15.41 -9.65 16.64
N THR A 124 -15.83 -9.35 17.86
CA THR A 124 -17.07 -8.64 18.18
C THR A 124 -16.71 -7.23 18.63
N VAL A 125 -17.45 -6.24 18.15
CA VAL A 125 -17.38 -4.85 18.61
C VAL A 125 -18.66 -4.47 19.32
N SER A 126 -18.53 -3.74 20.43
CA SER A 126 -19.62 -2.99 21.05
C SER A 126 -19.34 -1.51 20.87
N MET A 127 -20.17 -0.85 20.05
CA MET A 127 -20.04 0.57 19.73
C MET A 127 -21.03 1.40 20.54
N THR A 128 -20.60 2.55 21.06
CA THR A 128 -21.47 3.55 21.70
C THR A 128 -21.13 4.94 21.16
N ASP A 129 -22.09 5.86 21.22
CA ASP A 129 -21.88 7.25 20.81
C ASP A 129 -22.23 8.22 21.96
N SER A 130 -21.56 9.37 21.98
CA SER A 130 -21.68 10.34 23.07
C SER A 130 -23.10 10.91 23.22
N VAL A 131 -23.83 11.07 22.12
CA VAL A 131 -25.16 11.70 22.10
C VAL A 131 -26.19 10.77 22.72
N SER A 132 -26.26 9.52 22.25
CA SER A 132 -27.16 8.51 22.76
C SER A 132 -26.82 8.15 24.20
N HIS A 133 -25.52 8.01 24.51
CA HIS A 133 -25.07 7.74 25.87
C HIS A 133 -25.41 8.88 26.83
N GLY A 134 -25.18 10.14 26.42
CA GLY A 134 -25.53 11.32 27.21
C GLY A 134 -27.04 11.40 27.49
N LYS A 135 -27.88 11.15 26.48
CA LYS A 135 -29.35 11.11 26.63
C LYS A 135 -29.80 9.99 27.58
N TRP A 136 -29.17 8.82 27.51
CA TRP A 136 -29.44 7.70 28.41
C TRP A 136 -29.03 8.02 29.85
N LEU A 137 -27.81 8.55 30.05
CA LEU A 137 -27.29 8.89 31.36
C LEU A 137 -28.09 10.02 32.03
N ALA A 138 -28.50 11.03 31.26
CA ALA A 138 -29.35 12.11 31.77
C ALA A 138 -30.66 11.57 32.36
N LYS A 139 -31.35 10.66 31.65
CA LYS A 139 -32.57 10.01 32.14
C LYS A 139 -32.33 9.22 33.42
N GLN A 140 -31.21 8.49 33.50
CA GLN A 140 -30.85 7.72 34.69
C GLN A 140 -30.60 8.64 35.89
N VAL A 141 -29.84 9.71 35.69
CA VAL A 141 -29.54 10.69 36.73
C VAL A 141 -30.79 11.43 37.19
N ASP A 142 -31.69 11.80 36.27
CA ASP A 142 -32.95 12.47 36.61
C ASP A 142 -33.87 11.56 37.43
N LEU A 143 -34.00 10.30 37.04
CA LEU A 143 -34.81 9.33 37.81
C LEU A 143 -34.17 9.04 39.17
N PHE A 144 -32.85 8.89 39.23
CA PHE A 144 -32.11 8.74 40.48
C PHE A 144 -32.37 9.91 41.44
N LYS A 145 -32.32 11.16 40.94
CA LYS A 145 -32.65 12.36 41.74
C LYS A 145 -34.09 12.33 42.25
N ILE A 146 -35.06 12.02 41.38
CA ILE A 146 -36.47 11.93 41.78
C ILE A 146 -36.69 10.88 42.89
N LEU A 147 -35.99 9.76 42.83
CA LEU A 147 -36.10 8.69 43.83
C LEU A 147 -35.44 9.07 45.16
N THR A 148 -34.25 9.67 45.11
CA THR A 148 -33.52 10.11 46.31
C THR A 148 -34.20 11.29 47.00
N ASP A 149 -34.76 12.25 46.25
CA ASP A 149 -35.56 13.36 46.78
C ASP A 149 -36.82 12.87 47.51
N LYS A 150 -37.32 11.67 47.16
CA LYS A 150 -38.43 10.99 47.85
C LYS A 150 -37.99 10.17 49.07
N GLY A 151 -36.73 10.29 49.49
CA GLY A 151 -36.17 9.62 50.66
C GLY A 151 -35.74 8.17 50.41
N MET A 152 -35.59 7.75 49.14
CA MET A 152 -35.03 6.43 48.83
C MET A 152 -33.51 6.43 49.06
N ASP A 153 -33.00 5.35 49.63
CA ASP A 153 -31.57 5.08 49.73
C ASP A 153 -30.87 5.09 48.37
N SER A 154 -29.68 5.69 48.30
CA SER A 154 -28.97 5.96 47.04
C SER A 154 -28.68 4.70 46.23
N ASP A 155 -28.21 3.62 46.86
CA ASP A 155 -27.84 2.40 46.14
C ASP A 155 -29.07 1.73 45.52
N LYS A 156 -30.20 1.73 46.25
CA LYS A 156 -31.48 1.23 45.75
C LYS A 156 -32.03 2.13 44.64
N ALA A 157 -31.95 3.44 44.80
CA ALA A 157 -32.41 4.41 43.82
C ALA A 157 -31.64 4.25 42.50
N TRP A 158 -30.32 4.07 42.57
CA TRP A 158 -29.48 3.88 41.38
C TRP A 158 -29.84 2.59 40.63
N ALA A 159 -29.96 1.47 41.34
CA ALA A 159 -30.32 0.18 40.73
C ALA A 159 -31.72 0.19 40.09
N ILE A 160 -32.69 0.88 40.71
CA ILE A 160 -34.04 1.05 40.13
C ILE A 160 -33.98 1.97 38.91
N ALA A 161 -33.22 3.06 38.98
CA ALA A 161 -33.08 4.00 37.86
C ALA A 161 -32.46 3.30 36.63
N GLU A 162 -31.38 2.56 36.82
CA GLU A 162 -30.73 1.78 35.77
C GLU A 162 -31.69 0.78 35.12
N ARG A 163 -32.40 -0.01 35.94
CA ARG A 163 -33.38 -1.00 35.44
C ARG A 163 -34.54 -0.36 34.69
N SER A 164 -34.96 0.83 35.11
CA SER A 164 -36.13 1.53 34.54
C SER A 164 -35.80 2.24 33.23
N VAL A 165 -34.60 2.83 33.11
CA VAL A 165 -34.15 3.45 31.86
C VAL A 165 -33.81 2.39 30.81
N GLY A 166 -33.43 1.20 31.25
CA GLY A 166 -33.11 0.07 30.39
C GLY A 166 -31.64 0.04 29.97
N PRO A 167 -31.27 -0.88 29.07
CA PRO A 167 -29.87 -1.09 28.71
C PRO A 167 -29.25 0.17 28.11
N ARG A 168 -27.95 0.36 28.37
CA ARG A 168 -27.16 1.39 27.71
C ARG A 168 -27.27 1.21 26.19
N PRO A 169 -27.44 2.29 25.41
CA PRO A 169 -27.47 2.17 23.96
C PRO A 169 -26.09 1.73 23.45
N ASP A 170 -26.01 0.49 22.98
CA ASP A 170 -24.85 -0.09 22.32
C ASP A 170 -25.24 -0.81 21.01
N TRP A 171 -24.37 -0.70 20.01
CA TRP A 171 -24.53 -1.37 18.73
C TRP A 171 -23.45 -2.43 18.60
N LYS A 172 -23.87 -3.69 18.72
CA LYS A 172 -22.99 -4.84 18.62
C LYS A 172 -22.93 -5.38 17.20
N ALA A 173 -21.73 -5.74 16.74
CA ALA A 173 -21.54 -6.44 15.48
C ALA A 173 -20.32 -7.36 15.56
N SER A 174 -20.41 -8.49 14.87
CA SER A 174 -19.36 -9.49 14.82
C SER A 174 -18.93 -9.69 13.37
N ALA A 175 -17.65 -9.97 13.17
CA ALA A 175 -17.09 -10.26 11.86
C ALA A 175 -16.10 -11.41 11.96
N VAL A 176 -15.95 -12.11 10.85
CA VAL A 176 -14.94 -13.16 10.65
C VAL A 176 -14.09 -12.75 9.46
N VAL A 177 -12.78 -12.97 9.57
CA VAL A 177 -11.83 -12.95 8.45
C VAL A 177 -11.30 -14.37 8.30
N TYR A 178 -11.65 -15.02 7.20
CA TYR A 178 -11.26 -16.40 6.97
C TYR A 178 -9.79 -16.50 6.57
N ALA A 179 -9.12 -17.59 6.95
CA ALA A 179 -7.74 -17.88 6.57
C ALA A 179 -7.55 -17.96 5.05
N SER A 180 -8.60 -18.39 4.35
CA SER A 180 -8.69 -18.48 2.89
C SER A 180 -8.83 -17.12 2.19
N GLU A 181 -9.11 -16.04 2.93
CA GLU A 181 -9.08 -14.70 2.34
C GLU A 181 -7.62 -14.35 2.01
N ASP A 182 -7.27 -14.49 0.73
CA ASP A 182 -6.01 -14.06 0.17
C ASP A 182 -6.09 -12.55 -0.12
N PHE A 183 -5.29 -11.79 0.63
CA PHE A 183 -5.14 -10.36 0.45
C PHE A 183 -3.84 -10.13 -0.32
N GLU A 184 -3.95 -9.93 -1.63
CA GLU A 184 -2.80 -9.77 -2.51
C GLU A 184 -1.88 -8.63 -2.03
N GLY A 185 -0.71 -9.01 -1.52
CA GLY A 185 0.46 -8.16 -1.41
C GLY A 185 1.46 -8.58 -2.47
N GLU A 186 1.43 -7.92 -3.63
CA GLU A 186 2.44 -8.03 -4.70
C GLU A 186 2.79 -9.46 -5.16
N TYR A 187 2.15 -9.92 -6.24
CA TYR A 187 2.93 -10.61 -7.26
C TYR A 187 4.11 -9.70 -7.60
N SER A 188 5.34 -10.23 -7.53
CA SER A 188 6.44 -9.46 -8.06
C SER A 188 6.16 -9.24 -9.55
N ALA A 189 6.37 -8.03 -10.06
CA ALA A 189 6.23 -7.76 -11.50
C ALA A 189 7.11 -8.67 -12.39
N ARG A 190 8.01 -9.46 -11.76
CA ARG A 190 8.84 -10.48 -12.40
C ARG A 190 8.10 -11.79 -12.70
N ASP A 191 7.03 -12.11 -11.96
CA ASP A 191 6.32 -13.39 -12.09
C ASP A 191 5.25 -13.39 -13.20
N GLN A 192 4.93 -12.23 -13.78
CA GLN A 192 3.94 -12.09 -14.86
C GLN A 192 4.57 -12.10 -16.27
N THR A 193 5.85 -11.79 -16.40
CA THR A 193 6.56 -11.73 -17.70
C THR A 193 7.06 -13.07 -18.20
N GLU A 194 7.22 -14.05 -17.33
CA GLU A 194 7.61 -15.41 -17.69
C GLU A 194 6.51 -16.31 -17.15
N GLY A 195 5.74 -16.99 -18.02
CA GLY A 195 4.66 -17.92 -17.65
C GLY A 195 5.15 -19.17 -16.91
N LYS A 196 5.91 -18.96 -15.84
CA LYS A 196 6.55 -19.92 -14.95
C LYS A 196 6.35 -19.43 -13.53
N GLY A 197 5.09 -19.30 -13.12
CA GLY A 197 4.74 -19.24 -11.71
C GLY A 197 5.10 -20.58 -11.07
N LYS A 198 6.38 -20.81 -10.77
CA LYS A 198 6.74 -21.75 -9.72
C LYS A 198 6.09 -21.22 -8.46
N GLN A 199 5.41 -22.11 -7.76
CA GLN A 199 4.78 -21.96 -6.47
C GLN A 199 5.82 -21.45 -5.46
N GLY A 200 6.12 -20.16 -5.52
CA GLY A 200 6.99 -19.46 -4.59
C GLY A 200 6.26 -19.36 -3.26
N ASP A 201 7.01 -19.49 -2.18
CA ASP A 201 6.51 -19.36 -0.81
C ASP A 201 5.57 -18.16 -0.72
N LYS A 202 4.36 -18.37 -0.20
CA LYS A 202 3.41 -17.29 0.06
C LYS A 202 4.16 -16.22 0.86
N LYS A 203 4.40 -15.06 0.26
CA LYS A 203 4.97 -13.92 0.99
C LYS A 203 4.11 -13.68 2.24
N PRO A 204 4.72 -13.33 3.39
CA PRO A 204 3.94 -13.01 4.58
C PRO A 204 2.91 -11.94 4.21
N GLN A 205 1.64 -12.19 4.55
CA GLN A 205 0.58 -11.21 4.34
C GLN A 205 1.03 -9.90 5.00
N LYS A 206 1.12 -8.83 4.21
CA LYS A 206 1.55 -7.50 4.70
C LYS A 206 0.56 -6.89 5.70
N TRP A 207 -0.60 -7.52 5.90
CA TRP A 207 -1.75 -6.99 6.60
C TRP A 207 -2.07 -7.82 7.85
N ASP A 208 -2.43 -7.15 8.94
CA ASP A 208 -2.93 -7.79 10.16
C ASP A 208 -4.41 -8.18 9.98
N ARG A 209 -4.68 -9.49 9.95
CA ARG A 209 -6.05 -10.04 9.89
C ARG A 209 -6.91 -9.58 11.07
N ASN A 210 -6.32 -9.33 12.24
CA ASN A 210 -7.04 -8.79 13.40
C ASN A 210 -7.51 -7.37 13.15
N GLU A 211 -6.64 -6.49 12.68
CA GLU A 211 -6.99 -5.12 12.36
C GLU A 211 -8.11 -5.06 11.32
N ARG A 212 -8.05 -5.90 10.28
CA ARG A 212 -9.10 -6.00 9.27
C ARG A 212 -10.41 -6.50 9.85
N CYS A 213 -10.37 -7.54 10.68
CA CYS A 213 -11.56 -8.08 11.33
C CYS A 213 -12.23 -7.03 12.22
N LYS A 214 -11.43 -6.28 13.02
CA LYS A 214 -11.89 -5.14 13.82
C LYS A 214 -12.53 -4.03 12.97
N LYS A 215 -11.90 -3.66 11.85
CA LYS A 215 -12.47 -2.68 10.91
C LYS A 215 -13.79 -3.15 10.29
N ARG A 216 -13.89 -4.45 9.96
CA ARG A 216 -15.09 -5.08 9.41
C ARG A 216 -16.23 -5.04 10.43
N CYS A 217 -16.02 -5.51 11.66
CA CYS A 217 -17.09 -5.46 12.67
C CYS A 217 -17.48 -4.01 13.03
N PHE A 218 -16.53 -3.08 13.12
CA PHE A 218 -16.83 -1.66 13.35
C PHE A 218 -17.66 -1.02 12.24
N LYS A 219 -17.36 -1.30 10.97
CA LYS A 219 -18.19 -0.89 9.81
C LYS A 219 -19.64 -1.38 9.97
N TRP A 220 -19.83 -2.61 10.42
CA TRP A 220 -21.17 -3.18 10.62
C TRP A 220 -21.92 -2.55 11.79
N ALA A 221 -21.23 -2.24 12.90
CA ALA A 221 -21.83 -1.51 14.02
C ALA A 221 -22.26 -0.09 13.60
N LEU A 222 -21.45 0.61 12.81
CA LEU A 222 -21.80 1.91 12.22
C LEU A 222 -23.05 1.81 11.33
N LYS A 223 -23.12 0.82 10.44
CA LYS A 223 -24.31 0.57 9.60
C LYS A 223 -25.57 0.32 10.43
N LYS A 224 -25.45 -0.42 11.55
CA LYS A 224 -26.59 -0.65 12.47
C LYS A 224 -27.06 0.63 13.15
N ARG A 225 -26.14 1.46 13.65
CA ARG A 225 -26.46 2.75 14.30
C ARG A 225 -27.05 3.76 13.34
N PHE A 226 -26.47 3.85 12.15
CA PHE A 226 -26.73 4.88 11.16
C PHE A 226 -27.35 4.29 9.89
N SER A 227 -28.36 3.44 10.07
CA SER A 227 -29.03 2.73 8.98
C SER A 227 -29.74 3.65 7.98
N ARG A 228 -29.98 4.91 8.36
CA ARG A 228 -30.61 5.93 7.51
C ARG A 228 -29.61 6.74 6.67
N LEU A 229 -28.31 6.60 6.91
CA LEU A 229 -27.35 7.22 6.01
C LEU A 229 -27.55 6.57 4.64
N GLU A 230 -27.70 7.39 3.59
CA GLU A 230 -27.70 6.97 2.19
C GLU A 230 -26.30 6.45 1.81
N ILE A 231 -25.90 5.36 2.44
CA ILE A 231 -24.68 4.67 2.12
C ILE A 231 -25.08 3.57 1.15
N PRO A 232 -24.41 3.45 0.00
CA PRO A 232 -24.65 2.36 -0.94
C PRO A 232 -24.80 1.04 -0.18
N GLU A 233 -26.01 0.48 -0.23
CA GLU A 233 -26.34 -0.81 0.38
C GLU A 233 -25.61 -1.87 -0.43
N ASP A 234 -24.40 -2.19 -0.01
CA ASP A 234 -23.80 -3.53 0.04
C ASP A 234 -22.28 -3.38 0.11
N ASP A 235 -21.58 -4.48 0.39
CA ASP A 235 -20.22 -4.67 -0.13
C ASP A 235 -20.24 -4.86 -1.67
N SER A 236 -21.19 -4.19 -2.34
CA SER A 236 -21.37 -4.15 -3.77
C SER A 236 -20.19 -3.41 -4.36
N MET A 237 -19.54 -4.05 -5.31
CA MET A 237 -18.48 -3.41 -6.07
C MET A 237 -19.07 -2.15 -6.70
N MET A 238 -18.50 -1.00 -6.34
CA MET A 238 -18.89 0.24 -6.97
C MET A 238 -18.23 0.25 -8.34
N VAL A 239 -19.05 0.05 -9.37
CA VAL A 239 -18.57 0.13 -10.74
C VAL A 239 -18.82 1.54 -11.22
N ILE A 240 -17.74 2.17 -11.66
CA ILE A 240 -17.81 3.45 -12.33
C ILE A 240 -18.52 3.24 -13.67
N ASP A 241 -19.52 4.08 -13.97
CA ASP A 241 -20.29 3.99 -15.21
C ASP A 241 -19.38 4.05 -16.46
N VAL A 242 -19.87 3.55 -17.60
CA VAL A 242 -19.19 3.55 -18.90
C VAL A 242 -18.61 4.92 -19.24
N GLN A 243 -19.34 6.00 -18.98
CA GLN A 243 -18.87 7.37 -19.23
C GLN A 243 -17.71 7.77 -18.32
N ALA A 244 -17.80 7.42 -17.04
CA ALA A 244 -16.76 7.73 -16.09
C ALA A 244 -15.52 6.82 -16.28
N ARG A 245 -15.68 5.63 -16.89
CA ARG A 245 -14.56 4.82 -17.42
C ARG A 245 -13.87 5.46 -18.61
N GLU A 246 -14.61 6.10 -19.53
CA GLU A 246 -14.01 6.84 -20.65
C GLU A 246 -13.17 8.03 -20.15
N ILE A 247 -13.68 8.77 -19.16
CA ILE A 247 -12.93 9.84 -18.49
C ILE A 247 -11.71 9.27 -17.76
N ALA A 248 -11.87 8.16 -17.04
CA ALA A 248 -10.77 7.49 -16.36
C ALA A 248 -9.68 7.04 -17.35
N ALA A 249 -10.07 6.49 -18.51
CA ALA A 249 -9.15 6.07 -19.56
C ALA A 249 -8.38 7.26 -20.16
N ASN A 250 -9.06 8.39 -20.40
CA ASN A 250 -8.41 9.61 -20.88
C ASN A 250 -7.38 10.14 -19.87
N ILE A 251 -7.73 10.21 -18.59
CA ILE A 251 -6.81 10.60 -17.51
C ILE A 251 -5.65 9.61 -17.41
N ALA A 252 -5.93 8.31 -17.44
CA ALA A 252 -4.92 7.26 -17.38
C ALA A 252 -3.92 7.36 -18.54
N ASN A 253 -4.40 7.63 -19.76
CA ASN A 253 -3.57 7.85 -20.94
C ASN A 253 -2.68 9.09 -20.80
N GLN A 254 -3.21 10.20 -20.27
CA GLN A 254 -2.43 11.41 -20.00
C GLN A 254 -1.35 11.17 -18.94
N LEU A 255 -1.67 10.46 -17.87
CA LEU A 255 -0.72 10.09 -16.82
C LEU A 255 0.35 9.13 -17.32
N ALA A 256 -0.01 8.16 -18.15
CA ALA A 256 0.92 7.24 -18.79
C ALA A 256 1.87 7.99 -19.73
N ALA A 257 1.35 8.91 -20.55
CA ALA A 257 2.15 9.78 -21.42
C ALA A 257 3.14 10.64 -20.63
N LYS A 258 2.70 11.30 -19.54
CA LYS A 258 3.58 12.09 -18.66
C LYS A 258 4.65 11.24 -17.98
N THR A 259 4.31 10.01 -17.58
CA THR A 259 5.26 9.06 -16.97
C THR A 259 6.29 8.59 -18.01
N GLN A 260 5.87 8.39 -19.25
CA GLN A 260 6.75 8.04 -20.35
C GLN A 260 7.63 9.22 -20.76
N GLU A 261 7.11 10.43 -20.87
CA GLU A 261 7.88 11.65 -21.11
C GLU A 261 8.93 11.89 -20.02
N GLN A 262 8.60 11.71 -18.75
CA GLN A 262 9.58 11.80 -17.65
C GLN A 262 10.68 10.73 -17.74
N ARG A 263 10.37 9.54 -18.26
CA ARG A 263 11.37 8.49 -18.52
C ARG A 263 12.20 8.74 -19.78
N VAL A 264 11.67 9.50 -20.73
CA VAL A 264 12.28 9.78 -22.05
C VAL A 264 13.03 11.13 -22.08
N LYS A 265 12.88 11.99 -21.06
CA LYS A 265 13.70 13.20 -20.91
C LYS A 265 15.17 12.82 -20.78
N THR A 266 15.92 12.99 -21.88
CA THR A 266 17.37 12.88 -21.87
C THR A 266 17.96 13.95 -20.94
N PRO A 267 19.15 13.72 -20.37
CA PRO A 267 19.82 14.69 -19.51
C PRO A 267 19.90 16.09 -20.14
N GLU A 268 20.04 16.18 -21.46
CA GLU A 268 20.10 17.44 -22.22
C GLU A 268 18.80 18.25 -22.14
N LYS A 269 17.62 17.61 -22.30
CA LYS A 269 16.32 18.28 -22.19
C LYS A 269 16.01 18.78 -20.78
N LEU A 270 16.52 18.08 -19.76
CA LEU A 270 16.41 18.50 -18.36
C LEU A 270 17.28 19.73 -18.06
N LEU A 271 18.46 19.83 -18.68
CA LEU A 271 19.35 20.99 -18.56
C LEU A 271 18.80 22.23 -19.28
N GLU A 272 18.13 22.02 -20.42
CA GLU A 272 17.49 23.07 -21.19
C GLU A 272 16.28 23.68 -20.45
N GLU A 273 15.42 22.85 -19.84
CA GLU A 273 14.29 23.30 -19.01
C GLU A 273 14.71 24.01 -17.71
N LEU A 274 15.90 23.73 -17.17
CA LEU A 274 16.45 24.37 -15.96
C LEU A 274 17.11 25.74 -16.24
N GLY A 275 17.03 26.25 -17.48
CA GLY A 275 17.61 27.54 -17.84
C GLY A 275 19.14 27.52 -17.93
N LEU A 276 19.76 26.34 -17.98
CA LEU A 276 21.20 26.16 -18.20
C LEU A 276 21.52 25.93 -19.69
N GLY A 277 20.49 25.81 -20.53
CA GLY A 277 20.60 25.74 -21.99
C GLY A 277 20.75 27.11 -22.62
N SER A 278 21.93 27.69 -22.56
CA SER A 278 22.32 28.76 -23.48
C SER A 278 23.61 28.34 -24.17
N ASN A 279 23.51 28.04 -25.47
CA ASN A 279 24.66 27.95 -26.37
C ASN A 279 25.23 29.36 -26.58
N PRO A 280 26.52 29.62 -26.27
CA PRO A 280 27.33 30.47 -27.11
C PRO A 280 28.07 29.59 -28.12
N THR A 281 28.11 30.08 -29.36
CA THR A 281 28.81 29.58 -30.54
C THR A 281 30.12 28.83 -30.23
N PRO A 282 30.39 27.65 -30.83
CA PRO A 282 31.61 26.90 -30.54
C PRO A 282 32.84 27.71 -31.02
N PRO A 283 33.85 27.93 -30.16
CA PRO A 283 35.19 28.25 -30.65
C PRO A 283 35.74 27.04 -31.44
N PRO A 284 36.66 27.26 -32.40
CA PRO A 284 37.17 26.18 -33.24
C PRO A 284 37.75 25.04 -32.39
N LEU A 285 37.37 23.82 -32.76
CA LEU A 285 37.70 22.56 -32.08
C LEU A 285 39.17 22.52 -31.65
N PRO A 286 39.49 22.49 -30.34
CA PRO A 286 40.65 21.75 -29.90
C PRO A 286 40.39 20.28 -30.21
N GLU A 287 41.35 19.60 -30.82
CA GLU A 287 41.33 18.15 -31.06
C GLU A 287 41.13 17.42 -29.73
N PHE A 288 39.88 17.18 -29.38
CA PHE A 288 39.52 16.32 -28.27
C PHE A 288 39.33 14.93 -28.87
N THR A 289 40.41 14.17 -28.85
CA THR A 289 40.32 12.71 -28.76
C THR A 289 39.29 12.39 -27.69
N ALA A 290 38.25 11.64 -28.06
CA ALA A 290 37.41 10.98 -27.07
C ALA A 290 38.34 10.36 -26.03
N PRO A 291 38.08 10.45 -24.72
CA PRO A 291 38.67 9.50 -23.82
C PRO A 291 38.16 8.16 -24.31
N VAL A 292 39.03 7.46 -25.04
CA VAL A 292 39.04 6.01 -25.09
C VAL A 292 38.78 5.61 -23.66
N ILE A 293 37.68 4.91 -23.42
CA ILE A 293 37.52 4.17 -22.18
C ILE A 293 38.65 3.14 -22.26
N GLU A 294 39.82 3.52 -21.75
CA GLU A 294 40.91 2.61 -21.50
C GLU A 294 40.37 1.65 -20.46
N LEU A 295 39.87 0.50 -20.92
CA LEU A 295 39.82 -0.72 -20.14
C LEU A 295 41.27 -1.07 -19.77
N SER A 296 41.80 -0.39 -18.75
CA SER A 296 43.17 -0.54 -18.27
C SER A 296 43.18 -0.01 -16.84
N THR A 297 43.29 -0.84 -15.81
CA THR A 297 44.23 -1.94 -15.62
C THR A 297 43.54 -3.12 -14.94
N LYS A 298 43.87 -4.36 -15.32
CA LYS A 298 43.49 -5.56 -14.56
C LYS A 298 43.88 -5.34 -13.09
N MET A 299 42.89 -5.16 -12.21
CA MET A 299 43.14 -5.09 -10.77
C MET A 299 43.87 -6.36 -10.36
N ASN A 300 44.93 -6.23 -9.55
CA ASN A 300 45.63 -7.40 -9.03
C ASN A 300 44.69 -8.16 -8.09
N LEU A 301 44.66 -9.50 -8.17
CA LEU A 301 43.85 -10.37 -7.31
C LEU A 301 44.05 -10.08 -5.82
N GLN A 302 45.29 -9.80 -5.39
CA GLN A 302 45.57 -9.44 -4.00
C GLN A 302 44.86 -8.14 -3.60
N THR A 303 44.93 -7.12 -4.45
CA THR A 303 44.25 -5.83 -4.25
C THR A 303 42.74 -6.01 -4.23
N ALA A 304 42.20 -6.87 -5.10
CA ALA A 304 40.77 -7.18 -5.15
C ALA A 304 40.30 -7.88 -3.87
N GLN A 305 41.07 -8.84 -3.35
CA GLN A 305 40.77 -9.57 -2.12
C GLN A 305 40.77 -8.66 -0.89
N ASP A 306 41.67 -7.67 -0.82
CA ASP A 306 41.80 -6.75 0.30
C ASP A 306 40.77 -5.60 0.31
N VAL A 307 39.91 -5.49 -0.70
CA VAL A 307 38.80 -4.52 -0.72
C VAL A 307 37.81 -4.82 0.40
N LEU A 308 37.43 -3.78 1.15
CA LEU A 308 36.47 -3.91 2.26
C LEU A 308 35.05 -3.57 1.82
N ASN A 309 34.09 -4.35 2.33
CA ASN A 309 32.67 -4.03 2.22
C ASN A 309 32.26 -2.97 3.26
N HIS A 310 31.00 -2.56 3.22
CA HIS A 310 30.44 -1.58 4.17
C HIS A 310 30.40 -2.08 5.63
N GLU A 311 30.58 -3.38 5.86
CA GLU A 311 30.69 -4.02 7.18
C GLU A 311 32.15 -4.20 7.63
N GLY A 312 33.14 -3.74 6.85
CA GLY A 312 34.56 -3.90 7.14
C GLY A 312 35.14 -5.28 6.83
N LYS A 313 34.43 -6.16 6.11
CA LYS A 313 34.92 -7.48 5.69
C LYS A 313 35.63 -7.41 4.34
N ARG A 314 36.71 -8.18 4.19
CA ARG A 314 37.46 -8.32 2.94
C ARG A 314 36.65 -9.09 1.90
N TYR A 315 36.74 -8.67 0.65
CA TYR A 315 36.04 -9.33 -0.46
C TYR A 315 36.57 -10.75 -0.70
N GLY A 316 37.85 -11.01 -0.41
CA GLY A 316 38.44 -12.35 -0.48
C GLY A 316 37.81 -13.38 0.48
N ASP A 317 37.20 -12.90 1.57
CA ASP A 317 36.56 -13.76 2.59
C ASP A 317 35.07 -14.02 2.29
N LEU A 318 34.52 -13.43 1.22
CA LEU A 318 33.10 -13.52 0.89
C LEU A 318 32.81 -14.73 -0.02
N PRO A 319 31.68 -15.43 0.17
CA PRO A 319 31.24 -16.47 -0.76
C PRO A 319 31.01 -15.92 -2.18
N ASN A 320 31.31 -16.73 -3.21
CA ASN A 320 31.14 -16.35 -4.62
C ASN A 320 29.70 -15.92 -4.97
N GLU A 321 28.68 -16.48 -4.30
CA GLU A 321 27.28 -16.07 -4.48
C GLU A 321 27.04 -14.63 -4.01
N GLN A 322 27.65 -14.26 -2.89
CA GLN A 322 27.58 -12.91 -2.34
C GLN A 322 28.36 -11.92 -3.21
N LEU A 323 29.55 -12.30 -3.71
CA LEU A 323 30.32 -11.50 -4.66
C LEU A 323 29.58 -11.27 -5.98
N ASN A 324 28.88 -12.29 -6.51
CA ASN A 324 28.04 -12.16 -7.70
C ASN A 324 26.86 -11.20 -7.47
N TYR A 325 26.19 -11.31 -6.31
CA TYR A 325 25.12 -10.39 -5.94
C TYR A 325 25.61 -8.94 -5.86
N MET A 326 26.78 -8.74 -5.25
CA MET A 326 27.41 -7.42 -5.12
C MET A 326 27.82 -6.85 -6.48
N ALA A 327 28.45 -7.64 -7.35
CA ALA A 327 28.83 -7.22 -8.70
C ALA A 327 27.60 -6.78 -9.52
N ASN A 328 26.52 -7.57 -9.49
CA ASN A 328 25.29 -7.23 -10.18
C ASN A 328 24.65 -5.95 -9.64
N THR A 329 24.64 -5.77 -8.32
CA THR A 329 24.08 -4.57 -7.66
C THR A 329 24.89 -3.32 -7.99
N LEU A 330 26.23 -3.42 -7.97
CA LEU A 330 27.13 -2.32 -8.31
C LEU A 330 27.04 -1.95 -9.78
N SER A 331 27.02 -2.94 -10.68
CA SER A 331 26.85 -2.73 -12.12
C SER A 331 25.54 -2.03 -12.44
N GLN A 332 24.41 -2.49 -11.86
CA GLN A 332 23.12 -1.83 -12.02
C GLN A 332 23.10 -0.40 -11.44
N ALA A 333 23.74 -0.17 -10.30
CA ALA A 333 23.83 1.16 -9.68
C ALA A 333 24.67 2.15 -10.51
N LEU A 334 25.75 1.67 -11.14
CA LEU A 334 26.58 2.45 -12.06
C LEU A 334 25.80 2.78 -13.35
N GLN A 335 25.14 1.79 -13.95
CA GLN A 335 24.30 2.00 -15.15
C GLN A 335 23.10 2.92 -14.89
N ALA A 336 22.52 2.88 -13.69
CA ALA A 336 21.41 3.74 -13.29
C ALA A 336 21.84 5.14 -12.86
N GLY A 337 23.14 5.48 -12.91
CA GLY A 337 23.64 6.80 -12.52
C GLY A 337 23.40 7.13 -11.04
N LYS A 338 23.36 6.13 -10.16
CA LYS A 338 23.02 6.29 -8.74
C LYS A 338 24.06 7.12 -7.96
N TYR A 339 25.31 7.16 -8.43
CA TYR A 339 26.42 7.87 -7.79
C TYR A 339 26.58 9.27 -8.40
N LYS A 340 26.26 10.30 -7.62
CA LYS A 340 26.21 11.70 -8.07
C LYS A 340 27.54 12.47 -7.96
N THR A 341 28.57 11.83 -7.44
CA THR A 341 29.89 12.44 -7.18
C THR A 341 30.97 11.55 -7.78
N THR A 342 31.99 12.17 -8.37
CA THR A 342 33.13 11.46 -9.01
C THR A 342 33.80 10.49 -8.05
N GLU A 343 33.97 10.85 -6.78
CA GLU A 343 34.54 9.98 -5.75
C GLU A 343 33.74 8.68 -5.56
N LYS A 344 32.42 8.78 -5.38
CA LYS A 344 31.54 7.61 -5.23
C LYS A 344 31.43 6.76 -6.50
N LEU A 345 31.55 7.39 -7.67
CA LEU A 345 31.55 6.68 -8.95
C LEU A 345 32.84 5.86 -9.09
N ASN A 346 34.00 6.48 -8.80
CA ASN A 346 35.28 5.80 -8.79
C ASN A 346 35.33 4.68 -7.73
N GLU A 347 34.78 4.91 -6.54
CA GLU A 347 34.69 3.90 -5.49
C GLU A 347 33.81 2.71 -5.90
N ALA A 348 32.66 2.97 -6.53
CA ALA A 348 31.76 1.92 -7.00
C ALA A 348 32.36 1.12 -8.15
N GLN A 349 33.06 1.79 -9.08
CA GLN A 349 33.79 1.13 -10.16
C GLN A 349 34.93 0.26 -9.62
N PHE A 350 35.72 0.79 -8.68
CA PHE A 350 36.80 0.06 -8.01
C PHE A 350 36.27 -1.19 -7.30
N LYS A 351 35.15 -1.09 -6.58
CA LYS A 351 34.50 -2.24 -5.93
C LYS A 351 33.92 -3.25 -6.92
N LEU A 352 33.40 -2.80 -8.06
CA LEU A 352 32.91 -3.68 -9.12
C LEU A 352 34.07 -4.48 -9.74
N ASP A 353 35.17 -3.81 -10.05
CA ASP A 353 36.37 -4.42 -10.64
C ASP A 353 36.98 -5.47 -9.70
N ALA A 354 36.96 -5.21 -8.38
CA ALA A 354 37.37 -6.17 -7.37
C ALA A 354 36.51 -7.44 -7.34
N CYS A 355 35.18 -7.30 -7.36
CA CYS A 355 34.29 -8.46 -7.42
C CYS A 355 34.53 -9.29 -8.69
N LEU A 356 34.63 -8.63 -9.85
CA LEU A 356 34.83 -9.31 -11.13
C LEU A 356 36.18 -10.04 -11.20
N THR A 357 37.24 -9.43 -10.66
CA THR A 357 38.58 -10.03 -10.63
C THR A 357 38.61 -11.30 -9.76
N ILE A 358 37.99 -11.29 -8.57
CA ILE A 358 37.92 -12.47 -7.70
C ILE A 358 37.08 -13.59 -8.36
N LEU A 359 35.92 -13.23 -8.93
CA LEU A 359 35.05 -14.20 -9.59
C LEU A 359 35.72 -14.84 -10.81
N GLN A 360 36.49 -14.05 -11.57
CA GLN A 360 37.23 -14.53 -12.73
C GLN A 360 38.39 -15.45 -12.31
N ALA A 361 39.11 -15.14 -11.23
CA ALA A 361 40.13 -16.03 -10.67
C ALA A 361 39.55 -17.37 -10.19
N ALA A 362 38.42 -17.34 -9.48
CA ALA A 362 37.73 -18.55 -9.03
C ALA A 362 37.21 -19.42 -10.19
N ALA A 363 36.81 -18.80 -11.31
CA ALA A 363 36.41 -19.52 -12.52
C ALA A 363 37.60 -20.19 -13.22
N VAL A 364 38.77 -19.55 -13.21
CA VAL A 364 40.01 -20.13 -13.76
C VAL A 364 40.46 -21.33 -12.92
N GLU A 365 40.46 -21.22 -11.59
CA GLU A 365 40.81 -22.34 -10.70
C GLU A 365 39.89 -23.55 -10.88
N ARG A 366 38.57 -23.34 -11.01
CA ARG A 366 37.62 -24.44 -11.29
C ARG A 366 37.91 -25.15 -12.62
N ASN A 367 38.38 -24.43 -13.63
CA ASN A 367 38.72 -25.01 -14.94
C ASN A 367 40.09 -25.72 -14.94
N THR A 368 41.07 -25.27 -14.15
CA THR A 368 42.34 -25.98 -14.00
C THR A 368 42.19 -27.28 -13.20
N PHE A 369 41.34 -27.31 -12.16
CA PHE A 369 41.05 -28.54 -11.42
C PHE A 369 40.26 -29.57 -12.26
N ALA A 370 39.31 -29.13 -13.08
CA ALA A 370 38.56 -30.03 -13.98
C ALA A 370 39.46 -30.72 -15.02
N ASN A 371 40.47 -30.01 -15.54
CA ASN A 371 41.44 -30.58 -16.48
C ASN A 371 42.49 -31.48 -15.80
N ALA A 372 42.86 -31.24 -14.55
CA ALA A 372 43.78 -32.11 -13.80
C ALA A 372 43.16 -33.48 -13.45
N THR A 373 41.85 -33.52 -13.18
CA THR A 373 41.12 -34.78 -12.95
C THR A 373 40.83 -35.61 -14.21
N ALA A 374 40.92 -35.01 -15.40
CA ALA A 374 40.77 -35.72 -16.67
C ALA A 374 42.09 -36.35 -17.18
N GLY A 375 43.24 -35.97 -16.60
CA GLY A 375 44.57 -36.45 -17.01
C GLY A 375 45.13 -37.65 -16.23
N ALA A 376 44.39 -38.18 -15.24
CA ALA A 376 44.84 -39.28 -14.39
C ALA A 376 44.02 -40.57 -14.59
N ALA A 377 43.63 -40.88 -15.83
CA ALA A 377 43.20 -42.23 -16.20
C ALA A 377 44.45 -43.02 -16.66
N PRO A 378 44.87 -44.07 -15.93
CA PRO A 378 46.07 -44.83 -16.24
C PRO A 378 45.85 -45.64 -17.51
N GLY A 379 46.67 -45.39 -18.53
CA GLY A 379 46.84 -46.28 -19.67
C GLY A 379 48.08 -47.14 -19.45
N GLU A 380 47.89 -48.33 -18.91
CA GLU A 380 48.76 -49.51 -19.05
C GLU A 380 47.80 -50.71 -19.00
N GLY A 381 47.85 -51.68 -19.92
CA GLY A 381 49.04 -52.34 -20.42
C GLY A 381 49.01 -53.76 -19.87
#